data_AF-A0A352YYV4-F1
#
_entry.id   AF-A0A352YYV4-F1
#
_cell.length_a   1.000
_cell.length_b   1.000
_cell.length_c   1.000
_cell.angle_alpha   90.00
_cell.angle_beta   90.00
_cell.angle_gamma   90.00
#
_symmetry.space_group_name_H-M   'P 1'
#
loop_
_entity.id
_entity.type
_entity.pdbx_description
1 polymer ?
#
loop_
_entity_poly.entity_id
_entity_poly.type
_entity_poly.pdbx_seq_one_letter_code
_entity_poly.pdbx_strand_id
1 'polypeptide(L)' 'MILVIFLIISSLSRAQTYNIVIKGGHVIDPKNNINEVMDIAVKDGKIAIVAKN' A
#
# COMPACT_ATOMS: atom_id res chain seq x y z
N MET A 1 -15.80 14.68 -28.56
CA MET A 1 -15.58 13.24 -28.36
C MET A 1 -14.36 12.97 -27.46
N ILE A 2 -13.16 13.49 -27.78
CA ILE A 2 -11.93 13.26 -27.00
C ILE A 2 -12.02 13.71 -25.52
N LEU A 3 -12.67 14.84 -25.24
CA LEU A 3 -12.84 15.39 -23.89
C LEU A 3 -13.71 14.50 -22.99
N VAL A 4 -14.76 13.91 -23.57
CA VAL A 4 -15.68 13.01 -22.85
C VAL A 4 -14.98 11.70 -22.49
N ILE A 5 -14.14 11.18 -23.40
CA ILE A 5 -13.32 9.99 -23.15
C ILE A 5 -12.35 10.24 -21.98
N PHE A 6 -11.73 11.42 -21.93
CA PHE A 6 -10.78 11.78 -20.86
C PHE A 6 -11.44 11.84 -19.48
N LEU A 7 -12.68 12.37 -19.41
CA LEU A 7 -13.47 12.42 -18.17
C LEU A 7 -13.90 11.05 -17.66
N ILE A 8 -14.13 10.08 -18.54
CA ILE A 8 -14.49 8.71 -18.14
C ILE A 8 -13.26 7.99 -17.56
N ILE A 9 -12.07 8.20 -18.12
CA ILE A 9 -10.83 7.53 -17.69
C ILE A 9 -10.39 7.98 -16.29
N SER A 10 -10.60 9.23 -15.90
CA SER A 10 -10.22 9.71 -14.56
C SER A 10 -11.00 9.02 -13.43
N SER A 11 -12.26 8.66 -13.68
CA SER A 11 -13.12 7.93 -12.74
C SER A 11 -12.73 6.46 -12.54
N LEU A 12 -11.86 5.90 -13.39
CA LEU A 12 -11.32 4.55 -13.24
C LEU A 12 -10.14 4.48 -12.26
N SER A 13 -9.67 5.61 -11.73
CA SER A 13 -8.58 5.61 -10.73
C SER A 13 -8.97 4.82 -9.48
N ARG A 14 -8.20 3.76 -9.19
CA ARG A 14 -8.35 2.95 -7.98
C ARG A 14 -7.42 3.54 -6.92
N ALA A 15 -7.90 4.52 -6.16
CA ALA A 15 -7.22 4.93 -4.94
C ALA A 15 -7.40 3.82 -3.89
N GLN A 16 -6.47 2.87 -3.83
CA GLN A 16 -6.48 1.85 -2.79
C GLN A 16 -5.89 2.47 -1.52
N THR A 17 -6.79 2.89 -0.63
CA THR A 17 -6.42 3.47 0.66
C THR A 17 -6.00 2.37 1.63
N TYR A 18 -4.83 2.52 2.24
CA TYR A 18 -4.44 1.77 3.44
C TYR A 18 -5.06 2.45 4.66
N ASN A 19 -5.55 1.69 5.63
CA ASN A 19 -6.05 2.26 6.88
C ASN A 19 -4.92 2.86 7.71
N ILE A 20 -3.76 2.19 7.72
CA ILE A 20 -2.59 2.60 8.49
C ILE A 20 -1.34 2.35 7.65
N VAL A 21 -0.39 3.29 7.69
CA VAL A 21 0.96 3.10 7.16
C VAL A 21 1.94 3.37 8.28
N ILE A 22 2.76 2.38 8.60
CA ILE A 22 3.87 2.48 9.56
C ILE A 22 5.14 2.62 8.74
N LYS A 23 5.86 3.73 8.93
CA LYS A 23 7.11 4.04 8.23
C LYS A 23 8.31 3.76 9.12
N GLY A 24 9.36 3.16 8.57
CA GLY A 24 10.66 2.97 9.24
C GLY A 24 10.58 2.14 10.53
N GLY A 25 9.65 1.18 10.60
CA GLY A 25 9.51 0.29 11.75
C GLY A 25 10.48 -0.89 11.65
N HIS A 26 10.98 -1.38 12.79
CA HIS A 26 11.79 -2.61 12.80
C HIS A 26 10.87 -3.84 12.75
N VAL A 27 10.87 -4.55 11.62
CA VAL A 27 9.98 -5.68 11.37
C VAL A 27 10.71 -6.98 11.65
N ILE A 28 10.12 -7.80 12.53
CA ILE A 28 10.60 -9.14 12.86
C ILE A 28 9.53 -10.14 12.40
N ASP A 29 9.78 -10.83 11.29
CA ASP A 29 8.91 -11.87 10.75
C ASP A 29 9.70 -13.16 10.51
N PRO A 30 9.64 -14.14 11.44
CA PRO A 30 10.34 -15.41 11.32
C PRO A 30 9.87 -16.25 10.12
N LYS A 31 8.63 -16.10 9.67
CA LYS A 31 8.09 -16.89 8.56
C LYS A 31 8.75 -16.51 7.24
N ASN A 32 9.04 -15.22 7.09
CA ASN A 32 9.64 -14.65 5.89
C ASN A 32 11.14 -14.32 6.05
N ASN A 33 11.77 -14.71 7.17
CA ASN A 33 13.17 -14.43 7.52
C ASN A 33 13.53 -12.94 7.52
N ILE A 34 12.64 -12.10 8.05
CA ILE A 34 12.82 -10.65 8.10
C ILE A 34 13.21 -10.22 9.51
N ASN A 35 14.26 -9.40 9.58
CA ASN A 35 14.72 -8.73 10.80
C ASN A 35 15.42 -7.42 10.43
N GLU A 36 14.67 -6.48 9.84
CA GLU A 36 15.20 -5.22 9.32
C GLU A 36 14.16 -4.09 9.38
N VAL A 37 14.60 -2.85 9.10
CA VAL A 37 13.73 -1.67 9.06
C VAL A 37 12.93 -1.64 7.75
N MET A 38 11.61 -1.54 7.87
CA MET A 38 10.70 -1.56 6.73
C MET A 38 9.44 -0.72 6.97
N ASP A 39 8.73 -0.51 5.88
CA ASP A 39 7.41 0.09 5.85
C ASP A 39 6.33 -0.99 5.79
N ILE A 40 5.30 -0.83 6.61
CA ILE A 40 4.12 -1.71 6.62
C ILE A 40 2.88 -0.90 6.29
N ALA A 41 2.11 -1.38 5.32
CA ALA A 41 0.79 -0.87 5.04
C ALA A 41 -0.27 -1.87 5.50
N VAL A 42 -1.24 -1.40 6.27
CA VAL A 42 -2.34 -2.19 6.82
C VAL A 42 -3.64 -1.79 6.13
N LYS A 43 -4.39 -2.79 5.68
CA LYS A 43 -5.73 -2.64 5.10
C LYS A 43 -6.72 -3.59 5.78
N ASP A 44 -7.84 -3.06 6.24
CA ASP A 44 -8.93 -3.77 6.89
C ASP A 44 -8.44 -4.70 8.03
N GLY A 45 -7.51 -4.18 8.84
CA GLY A 45 -6.90 -4.90 9.96
C GLY A 45 -5.87 -5.98 9.56
N LYS A 46 -5.52 -6.08 8.28
CA LYS A 46 -4.54 -7.05 7.76
C LYS A 46 -3.33 -6.33 7.17
N ILE A 47 -2.17 -6.98 7.23
CA ILE A 47 -0.98 -6.50 6.53
C ILE A 47 -1.21 -6.65 5.02
N ALA A 48 -1.25 -5.52 4.31
CA ALA A 48 -1.45 -5.47 2.88
C ALA A 48 -0.11 -5.47 2.14
N ILE A 49 0.87 -4.70 2.63
CA ILE A 49 2.21 -4.60 2.04
C ILE A 49 3.26 -4.51 3.14
N VAL A 50 4.40 -5.12 2.87
CA VAL A 50 5.66 -4.94 3.58
C VAL A 50 6.72 -4.55 2.53
N ALA A 51 7.37 -3.41 2.69
CA ALA A 51 8.32 -2.87 1.72
C ALA A 51 9.57 -2.32 2.42
N LYS A 52 10.71 -2.37 1.73
CA LYS A 52 11.94 -1.74 2.23
C LYS A 52 11.74 -0.22 2.32
N ASN A 53 12.31 0.37 3.38
CA ASN A 53 12.32 1.82 3.59
C ASN A 53 13.19 2.52 2.53
#